data_AF-A0A2H9LCM5-F1
#
_entry.id   AF-A0A2H9LCM5-F1
#
_cell.length_a   1.000
_cell.length_b   1.000
_cell.length_c   1.000
_cell.angle_alpha   90.00
_cell.angle_beta   90.00
_cell.angle_gamma   90.00
#
_symmetry.space_group_name_H-M   'P 1'
#
loop_
_entity.id
_entity.type
_entity.pdbx_description
1 polymer ?
#
loop_
_entity_poly.entity_id
_entity_poly.type
_entity_poly.pdbx_seq_one_letter_code
_entity_poly.pdbx_strand_id
1 'polypeptide(L)'
;MLRFKRYNQNGQIFSIDALVALIIATLVLGITLQVMESQSYNLKQEQVFNEIKTIGHNAANLIVSLPESTCDLMAEDGITKLINLNNCIDSQKLSALTKDSLGIPTGYSCKIGNQTNNMATCNDDPSTATNVYSEKRIVLMHAGNVTKNNFNACFNGLPTCALKNEKNWIEVKLWK
;
A
#
# COMPACT_ATOMS: atom_id res chain seq x y z
N MET A 1 -26.10 53.07 -20.26
CA MET A 1 -25.70 54.23 -21.08
C MET A 1 -24.19 54.42 -20.92
N LEU A 2 -23.40 53.79 -21.79
CA LEU A 2 -21.92 53.85 -21.76
C LEU A 2 -21.47 55.20 -22.33
N ARG A 3 -20.90 56.07 -21.48
CA ARG A 3 -20.27 57.31 -21.93
C ARG A 3 -18.86 56.99 -22.45
N PHE A 4 -18.70 57.01 -23.77
CA PHE A 4 -17.39 57.03 -24.42
C PHE A 4 -16.73 58.40 -24.21
N LYS A 5 -15.56 58.41 -23.56
CA LYS A 5 -14.73 59.61 -23.32
C LYS A 5 -13.94 59.92 -24.60
N ARG A 6 -14.00 61.18 -25.07
CA ARG A 6 -13.29 61.64 -26.29
C ARG A 6 -11.77 61.53 -26.12
N TYR A 7 -11.12 60.97 -27.14
CA TYR A 7 -9.67 60.84 -27.27
C TYR A 7 -9.04 62.19 -27.65
N ASN A 8 -7.97 62.60 -26.95
CA ASN A 8 -7.20 63.80 -27.27
C ASN A 8 -5.99 63.43 -28.15
N GLN A 9 -5.69 64.23 -29.18
CA GLN A 9 -4.81 63.88 -30.30
C GLN A 9 -3.29 63.98 -30.03
N ASN A 10 -2.84 64.08 -28.78
CA ASN A 10 -1.42 64.15 -28.44
C ASN A 10 -0.96 62.90 -27.68
N GLY A 11 -0.63 61.83 -28.42
CA GLY A 11 0.49 60.92 -28.18
C GLY A 11 0.69 60.19 -26.82
N GLN A 12 -0.18 60.33 -25.83
CA GLN A 12 -0.03 59.65 -24.53
C GLN A 12 -1.19 58.68 -24.31
N ILE A 13 -1.03 57.48 -24.86
CA ILE A 13 -2.03 56.39 -24.89
C ILE A 13 -1.92 55.48 -23.65
N PHE A 14 -0.95 55.68 -22.75
CA PHE A 14 -0.84 54.87 -21.54
C PHE A 14 -1.39 55.62 -20.34
N SER A 15 -2.66 55.37 -19.99
CA SER A 15 -3.18 55.73 -18.68
C SER A 15 -2.49 54.89 -17.61
N ILE A 16 -2.18 55.50 -16.47
CA ILE A 16 -1.63 54.80 -15.30
C ILE A 16 -2.52 53.61 -14.91
N ASP A 17 -3.83 53.73 -15.09
CA ASP A 17 -4.81 52.66 -14.87
C ASP A 17 -4.55 51.42 -15.76
N ALA A 18 -4.11 51.60 -17.01
CA ALA A 18 -3.77 50.50 -17.89
C ALA A 18 -2.51 49.76 -17.41
N LEU A 19 -1.53 50.48 -16.88
CA LEU A 19 -0.30 49.90 -16.33
C LEU A 19 -0.58 49.12 -15.03
N VAL A 20 -1.41 49.68 -14.14
CA VAL A 20 -1.84 49.00 -12.91
C VAL A 20 -2.65 47.74 -13.22
N ALA A 21 -3.57 47.81 -14.19
CA ALA A 21 -4.34 46.65 -14.63
C ALA A 21 -3.46 45.54 -15.20
N LEU A 22 -2.42 45.88 -15.96
CA LEU A 22 -1.47 44.91 -16.51
C LEU A 22 -0.65 44.21 -15.41
N ILE A 23 -0.19 44.95 -14.40
CA ILE A 23 0.52 44.37 -13.23
C ILE A 23 -0.40 43.39 -12.50
N ILE A 24 -1.65 43.77 -12.22
CA ILE A 24 -2.63 42.89 -11.56
C ILE A 24 -2.89 41.65 -12.42
N ALA A 25 -3.04 41.80 -13.74
CA ALA A 25 -3.25 40.67 -14.65
C ALA A 25 -2.09 39.67 -14.60
N THR A 26 -0.83 40.16 -14.62
CA THR A 26 0.34 39.28 -14.49
C THR A 26 0.41 38.56 -13.14
N LEU A 27 0.05 39.24 -12.04
CA LEU A 27 -0.01 38.66 -10.72
C LEU A 27 -1.07 37.54 -10.64
N VAL A 28 -2.27 37.80 -11.16
CA VAL A 28 -3.36 36.82 -11.17
C VAL A 28 -2.99 35.60 -12.00
N LEU A 29 -2.36 35.78 -13.16
CA LEU A 29 -1.86 34.67 -13.98
C LEU A 29 -0.81 33.85 -13.24
N GLY A 30 0.14 34.51 -12.54
CA GLY A 30 1.15 33.84 -11.73
C GLY A 30 0.54 32.98 -10.61
N ILE A 31 -0.40 33.55 -9.84
CA ILE A 31 -1.10 32.81 -8.78
C ILE A 31 -1.89 31.63 -9.36
N THR A 32 -2.58 31.83 -10.49
CA THR A 32 -3.37 30.78 -11.12
C THR A 32 -2.49 29.62 -11.58
N LEU A 33 -1.35 29.89 -12.21
CA LEU A 33 -0.38 28.86 -12.61
C LEU A 33 0.14 28.08 -11.41
N GLN A 34 0.51 28.76 -10.33
CA GLN A 34 1.00 28.11 -9.11
C GLN A 34 -0.07 27.19 -8.49
N VAL A 35 -1.34 27.62 -8.47
CA VAL A 35 -2.45 26.79 -7.99
C VAL A 35 -2.65 25.57 -8.88
N MET A 36 -2.60 25.73 -10.21
CA MET A 36 -2.74 24.61 -11.15
C MET A 36 -1.61 23.59 -11.02
N GLU A 37 -0.37 24.05 -10.87
CA GLU A 37 0.78 23.17 -10.63
C GLU A 37 0.62 22.39 -9.32
N SER A 38 0.27 23.07 -8.23
CA SER A 38 0.02 22.43 -6.92
C SER A 38 -1.07 21.36 -7.01
N GLN A 39 -2.20 21.66 -7.67
CA GLN A 39 -3.27 20.68 -7.89
C GLN A 39 -2.79 19.49 -8.73
N SER A 40 -2.00 19.71 -9.77
CA SER A 40 -1.43 18.64 -10.59
C SER A 40 -0.51 17.72 -9.77
N TYR A 41 0.33 18.28 -8.90
CA TYR A 41 1.19 17.49 -8.01
C TYR A 41 0.38 16.67 -7.00
N ASN A 42 -0.65 17.26 -6.39
CA ASN A 42 -1.50 16.55 -5.44
C ASN A 42 -2.25 15.38 -6.10
N LEU A 43 -2.82 15.59 -7.29
CA LEU A 43 -3.50 14.53 -8.04
C LEU A 43 -2.54 13.38 -8.40
N LYS A 44 -1.32 13.71 -8.84
CA LYS A 44 -0.30 12.69 -9.14
C LYS A 44 0.09 11.90 -7.90
N GLN A 45 0.28 12.57 -6.76
CA GLN A 45 0.60 11.88 -5.51
C GLN A 45 -0.53 10.97 -5.05
N GLU A 46 -1.78 11.42 -5.15
CA GLU A 46 -2.96 10.62 -4.82
C GLU A 46 -3.08 9.39 -5.72
N GLN A 47 -2.85 9.54 -7.02
CA GLN A 47 -2.84 8.42 -7.98
C GLN A 47 -1.78 7.37 -7.60
N VAL A 48 -0.54 7.80 -7.33
CA VAL A 48 0.53 6.89 -6.93
C VAL A 48 0.21 6.20 -5.61
N PHE A 49 -0.33 6.92 -4.63
CA PHE A 49 -0.71 6.33 -3.35
C PHE A 49 -1.87 5.32 -3.49
N ASN A 50 -2.87 5.61 -4.32
CA ASN A 50 -3.98 4.70 -4.60
C ASN A 50 -3.51 3.43 -5.33
N GLU A 51 -2.53 3.55 -6.22
CA GLU A 51 -1.87 2.41 -6.87
C GLU A 51 -1.14 1.54 -5.83
N ILE A 52 -0.28 2.14 -5.00
CA ILE A 52 0.44 1.44 -3.92
C ILE A 52 -0.55 0.74 -2.99
N LYS A 53 -1.63 1.42 -2.59
CA LYS A 53 -2.67 0.88 -1.72
C LYS A 53 -3.35 -0.33 -2.34
N THR A 54 -3.69 -0.27 -3.62
CA THR A 54 -4.32 -1.40 -4.33
C THR A 54 -3.39 -2.60 -4.38
N ILE A 55 -2.12 -2.39 -4.75
CA ILE A 55 -1.10 -3.44 -4.81
C ILE A 55 -0.89 -4.05 -3.42
N GLY A 56 -0.73 -3.20 -2.40
CA GLY A 56 -0.48 -3.67 -1.04
C GLY A 56 -1.65 -4.38 -0.40
N HIS A 57 -2.87 -3.92 -0.65
CA HIS A 57 -4.07 -4.62 -0.19
C HIS A 57 -4.20 -6.00 -0.84
N ASN A 58 -3.92 -6.10 -2.15
CA ASN A 58 -3.92 -7.37 -2.86
C ASN A 58 -2.82 -8.30 -2.32
N ALA A 59 -1.59 -7.81 -2.13
CA ALA A 59 -0.51 -8.58 -1.54
C ALA A 59 -0.86 -9.08 -0.13
N ALA A 60 -1.50 -8.24 0.70
CA ALA A 60 -1.97 -8.61 2.05
C ALA A 60 -3.09 -9.67 2.04
N ASN A 61 -3.93 -9.70 1.01
CA ASN A 61 -4.92 -10.77 0.83
C ASN A 61 -4.28 -12.05 0.28
N LEU A 62 -3.33 -11.93 -0.64
CA LEU A 62 -2.64 -13.07 -1.26
C LEU A 62 -1.76 -13.81 -0.26
N ILE A 63 -1.00 -13.10 0.58
CA ILE A 63 -0.11 -13.75 1.55
C ILE A 63 -0.83 -14.63 2.57
N VAL A 64 -2.11 -14.37 2.84
CA VAL A 64 -2.93 -15.18 3.76
C VAL A 64 -3.78 -16.24 3.04
N SER A 65 -3.70 -16.34 1.71
CA SER A 65 -4.54 -17.25 0.91
C SER A 65 -3.76 -18.12 -0.07
N LEU A 66 -2.51 -17.77 -0.39
CA LEU A 66 -1.68 -18.53 -1.31
C LEU A 66 -1.20 -19.85 -0.68
N PRO A 67 -1.23 -20.97 -1.41
CA PRO A 67 -0.68 -22.26 -0.94
C PRO A 67 0.82 -22.21 -0.61
N GLU A 68 1.54 -21.29 -1.25
CA GLU A 68 2.98 -21.09 -1.10
C GLU A 68 3.35 -20.38 0.20
N SER A 69 2.41 -19.70 0.86
CA SER A 69 2.63 -19.03 2.15
C SER A 69 1.81 -19.65 3.28
N THR A 70 0.76 -20.39 2.96
CA THR A 70 -0.17 -20.91 3.95
C THR A 70 0.17 -22.31 4.45
N CYS A 71 -0.31 -22.61 5.66
CA CYS A 71 -0.19 -23.93 6.26
C CYS A 71 -1.12 -24.93 5.54
N ASP A 72 -0.65 -26.17 5.40
CA ASP A 72 -1.51 -27.27 4.96
C ASP A 72 -2.15 -27.96 6.15
N LEU A 73 -3.43 -28.32 6.03
CA LEU A 73 -4.08 -29.27 6.92
C LEU A 73 -3.76 -30.69 6.43
N MET A 74 -3.07 -31.46 7.24
CA MET A 74 -2.67 -32.83 6.96
C MET A 74 -3.59 -33.82 7.67
N ALA A 75 -3.80 -34.98 7.06
CA ALA A 75 -4.44 -36.11 7.71
C ALA A 75 -3.59 -36.63 8.89
N GLU A 76 -4.13 -37.58 9.65
CA GLU A 76 -3.46 -38.13 10.84
C GLU A 76 -2.17 -38.89 10.50
N ASP A 77 -2.03 -39.35 9.25
CA ASP A 77 -0.81 -39.97 8.74
C ASP A 77 0.36 -38.98 8.57
N GLY A 78 0.10 -37.67 8.62
CA GLY A 78 1.09 -36.61 8.40
C GLY A 78 1.59 -36.50 6.95
N ILE A 79 1.04 -37.28 6.02
CA ILE A 79 1.50 -37.38 4.62
C ILE A 79 0.43 -36.85 3.67
N THR A 80 -0.85 -37.15 3.94
CA THR A 80 -1.93 -36.78 3.03
C THR A 80 -2.40 -35.36 3.30
N LYS A 81 -2.21 -34.46 2.32
CA LYS A 81 -2.77 -33.10 2.35
C LYS A 81 -4.29 -33.14 2.16
N LEU A 82 -5.03 -32.51 3.06
CA LEU A 82 -6.48 -32.37 3.00
C LEU A 82 -6.90 -31.05 2.35
N ILE A 83 -6.43 -29.92 2.89
CA ILE A 83 -6.79 -28.58 2.41
C ILE A 83 -5.74 -27.53 2.82
N ASN A 84 -5.65 -26.41 2.10
CA ASN A 84 -4.91 -25.23 2.57
C ASN A 84 -5.71 -24.49 3.66
N LEU A 85 -5.04 -24.05 4.71
CA LEU A 85 -5.65 -23.24 5.75
C LEU A 85 -5.41 -21.75 5.47
N ASN A 86 -6.43 -21.08 4.93
CA ASN A 86 -6.40 -19.63 4.80
C ASN A 86 -6.20 -18.98 6.17
N ASN A 87 -5.45 -17.87 6.18
CA ASN A 87 -5.09 -17.13 7.39
C ASN A 87 -4.22 -17.92 8.40
N CYS A 88 -3.67 -19.08 8.00
CA CYS A 88 -2.55 -19.74 8.65
C CYS A 88 -1.31 -19.57 7.77
N ILE A 89 -0.27 -18.89 8.25
CA ILE A 89 0.98 -18.69 7.55
C ILE A 89 2.02 -19.69 8.05
N ASP A 90 2.63 -20.41 7.12
CA ASP A 90 3.81 -21.21 7.39
C ASP A 90 5.06 -20.31 7.34
N SER A 91 5.60 -20.03 8.53
CA SER A 91 6.82 -19.24 8.72
C SER A 91 8.02 -19.77 7.92
N GLN A 92 8.10 -21.07 7.64
CA GLN A 92 9.20 -21.65 6.87
C GLN A 92 9.05 -21.30 5.38
N LYS A 93 7.82 -21.36 4.86
CA LYS A 93 7.52 -21.05 3.45
C LYS A 93 7.57 -19.55 3.15
N LEU A 94 7.30 -18.69 4.14
CA LEU A 94 7.33 -17.23 3.99
C LEU A 94 8.66 -16.70 3.42
N SER A 95 9.78 -17.34 3.77
CA SER A 95 11.11 -16.95 3.28
C SER A 95 11.33 -17.22 1.78
N ALA A 96 10.59 -18.19 1.22
CA ALA A 96 10.69 -18.60 -0.18
C ALA A 96 9.73 -17.83 -1.11
N LEU A 97 8.80 -17.07 -0.54
CA LEU A 97 7.82 -16.29 -1.28
C LEU A 97 8.50 -15.13 -2.03
N THR A 98 8.01 -14.82 -3.23
CA THR A 98 8.60 -13.80 -4.11
C THR A 98 7.68 -12.59 -4.28
N LYS A 99 8.22 -11.42 -4.65
CA LYS A 99 7.41 -10.23 -4.96
C LYS A 99 6.35 -10.53 -6.04
N ASP A 100 6.73 -11.30 -7.06
CA ASP A 100 5.85 -11.64 -8.18
C ASP A 100 4.67 -12.52 -7.76
N SER A 101 4.88 -13.49 -6.86
CA SER A 101 3.80 -14.31 -6.31
C SER A 101 2.73 -13.49 -5.57
N LEU A 102 3.10 -12.31 -5.05
CA LEU A 102 2.19 -11.38 -4.38
C LEU A 102 1.66 -10.28 -5.31
N GLY A 103 1.98 -10.33 -6.61
CA GLY A 103 1.59 -9.30 -7.57
C GLY A 103 2.25 -7.95 -7.32
N ILE A 104 3.41 -7.91 -6.65
CA ILE A 104 4.17 -6.69 -6.38
C ILE A 104 5.15 -6.45 -7.54
N PRO A 105 5.02 -5.36 -8.31
CA PRO A 105 5.92 -5.09 -9.43
C PRO A 105 7.35 -4.75 -8.99
N THR A 106 8.32 -4.97 -9.86
CA THR A 106 9.77 -4.79 -9.60
C THR A 106 10.19 -3.37 -9.22
N GLY A 107 9.39 -2.36 -9.58
CA GLY A 107 9.63 -0.96 -9.23
C GLY A 107 9.20 -0.55 -7.81
N TYR A 108 8.64 -1.48 -7.02
CA TYR A 108 8.17 -1.19 -5.66
C TYR A 108 9.13 -1.77 -4.63
N SER A 109 9.45 -0.93 -3.65
CA SER A 109 10.17 -1.36 -2.45
C SER A 109 9.15 -1.83 -1.42
N CYS A 110 9.51 -2.84 -0.63
CA CYS A 110 8.54 -3.43 0.27
C CYS A 110 9.16 -4.12 1.49
N LYS A 111 8.37 -4.19 2.55
CA LYS A 111 8.68 -4.91 3.78
C LYS A 111 7.48 -5.74 4.20
N ILE A 112 7.62 -7.06 4.15
CA ILE A 112 6.56 -8.01 4.49
C ILE A 112 7.05 -8.96 5.58
N GLY A 113 6.33 -9.00 6.68
CA GLY A 113 6.68 -9.86 7.81
C GLY A 113 6.27 -9.30 9.16
N ASN A 114 6.94 -9.79 10.19
CA ASN A 114 6.88 -9.26 11.54
C ASN A 114 8.29 -9.16 12.14
N GLN A 115 8.39 -9.03 13.46
CA GLN A 115 9.68 -8.85 14.14
C GLN A 115 10.66 -10.01 13.93
N THR A 116 10.15 -11.23 13.74
CA THR A 116 10.97 -12.46 13.71
C THR A 116 10.96 -13.15 12.35
N ASN A 117 9.88 -13.03 11.58
CA ASN A 117 9.70 -13.69 10.30
C ASN A 117 9.49 -12.63 9.23
N ASN A 118 10.46 -12.50 8.32
CA ASN A 118 10.39 -11.58 7.19
C ASN A 118 10.53 -12.33 5.88
N MET A 119 9.80 -11.88 4.89
CA MET A 119 9.91 -12.37 3.52
C MET A 119 11.23 -11.88 2.93
N ALA A 120 12.09 -12.80 2.49
CA ALA A 120 13.46 -12.47 2.09
C ALA A 120 13.51 -11.48 0.92
N THR A 121 12.62 -11.65 -0.07
CA THR A 121 12.57 -10.77 -1.25
C THR A 121 11.87 -9.44 -0.99
N CYS A 122 11.44 -9.16 0.24
CA CYS A 122 10.66 -7.98 0.60
C CYS A 122 10.94 -7.59 2.04
N ASN A 123 12.16 -7.12 2.28
CA ASN A 123 12.66 -6.73 3.60
C ASN A 123 13.46 -5.42 3.53
N ASP A 124 13.02 -4.50 2.68
CA ASP A 124 13.63 -3.18 2.53
C ASP A 124 13.32 -2.31 3.77
N ASP A 125 14.12 -1.27 4.03
CA ASP A 125 13.86 -0.33 5.12
C ASP A 125 13.01 0.88 4.64
N PRO A 126 11.81 1.12 5.20
CA PRO A 126 10.98 2.25 4.82
C PRO A 126 11.42 3.60 5.43
N SER A 127 12.50 3.66 6.23
CA SER A 127 12.88 4.86 6.99
C SER A 127 13.06 6.14 6.15
N THR A 128 13.47 6.01 4.89
CA THR A 128 13.66 7.13 3.96
C THR A 128 12.47 7.36 3.02
N ALA A 129 11.41 6.57 3.12
CA ALA A 129 10.27 6.62 2.21
C ALA A 129 9.20 7.60 2.70
N THR A 130 8.62 8.38 1.78
CA THR A 130 7.63 9.42 2.09
C THR A 130 6.19 8.92 2.03
N ASN A 131 5.88 7.95 1.16
CA ASN A 131 4.53 7.43 0.94
C ASN A 131 4.49 5.92 1.13
N VAL A 132 4.47 5.49 2.39
CA VAL A 132 4.43 4.08 2.76
C VAL A 132 2.99 3.67 3.05
N TYR A 133 2.45 2.77 2.23
CA TYR A 133 1.25 2.04 2.60
C TYR A 133 1.62 0.93 3.60
N SER A 134 0.78 0.72 4.62
CA SER A 134 0.92 -0.38 5.55
C SER A 134 -0.42 -1.04 5.86
N GLU A 135 -0.47 -2.36 5.84
CA GLU A 135 -1.61 -3.15 6.28
C GLU A 135 -1.18 -4.31 7.17
N LYS A 136 -1.84 -4.44 8.33
CA LYS A 136 -1.60 -5.53 9.29
C LYS A 136 -2.73 -6.54 9.23
N ARG A 137 -2.37 -7.83 9.22
CA ARG A 137 -3.31 -8.96 9.29
C ARG A 137 -3.00 -9.81 10.51
N ILE A 138 -4.04 -10.19 11.25
CA ILE A 138 -3.94 -11.15 12.34
C ILE A 138 -4.04 -12.54 11.75
N VAL A 139 -3.00 -13.34 11.95
CA VAL A 139 -2.83 -14.66 11.33
C VAL A 139 -2.51 -15.70 12.41
N LEU A 140 -2.77 -16.95 12.10
CA LEU A 140 -2.11 -18.05 12.80
C LEU A 140 -0.73 -18.23 12.15
N MET A 141 0.36 -18.12 12.91
CA MET A 141 1.70 -18.29 12.35
C MET A 141 2.35 -19.53 12.94
N HIS A 142 2.47 -20.57 12.12
CA HIS A 142 2.98 -21.88 12.50
C HIS A 142 4.25 -22.21 11.69
N ALA A 143 5.06 -23.15 12.15
CA ALA A 143 6.18 -23.68 11.38
C ALA A 143 5.79 -25.04 10.83
N GLY A 144 5.62 -25.14 9.51
CA GLY A 144 5.17 -26.35 8.84
C GLY A 144 3.65 -26.53 8.81
N ASN A 145 3.24 -27.80 8.71
CA ASN A 145 1.85 -28.18 8.47
C ASN A 145 1.07 -28.46 9.77
N VAL A 146 -0.23 -28.18 9.73
CA VAL A 146 -1.14 -28.45 10.86
C VAL A 146 -1.77 -29.83 10.69
N THR A 147 -1.69 -30.68 11.70
CA THR A 147 -2.36 -31.99 11.68
C THR A 147 -3.86 -31.87 12.01
N LYS A 148 -4.67 -32.76 11.45
CA LYS A 148 -6.12 -32.85 11.73
C LYS A 148 -6.43 -32.93 13.24
N ASN A 149 -5.64 -33.66 14.01
CA ASN A 149 -5.82 -33.78 15.45
C ASN A 149 -5.60 -32.46 16.17
N ASN A 150 -4.55 -31.70 15.82
CA ASN A 150 -4.28 -30.40 16.40
C ASN A 150 -5.37 -29.37 16.00
N PHE A 151 -5.75 -29.36 14.73
CA PHE A 151 -6.84 -28.52 14.24
C PHE A 151 -8.16 -28.79 14.98
N ASN A 152 -8.56 -30.05 15.10
CA ASN A 152 -9.78 -30.44 15.80
C ASN A 152 -9.72 -30.12 17.30
N ALA A 153 -8.56 -30.30 17.95
CA ALA A 153 -8.38 -29.92 19.34
C ALA A 153 -8.61 -28.41 19.53
N CYS A 154 -8.07 -27.58 18.64
CA CYS A 154 -8.26 -26.14 18.67
C CYS A 154 -9.68 -25.69 18.34
N PHE A 155 -10.30 -26.29 17.32
CA PHE A 155 -11.68 -26.00 16.94
C PHE A 155 -12.66 -26.29 18.08
N ASN A 156 -12.44 -27.39 18.80
CA ASN A 156 -13.28 -27.79 19.94
C ASN A 156 -12.88 -27.12 21.26
N GLY A 157 -11.92 -26.20 21.26
CA GLY A 157 -11.47 -25.49 22.47
C GLY A 157 -10.80 -26.38 23.53
N LEU A 158 -10.23 -27.51 23.11
CA LEU A 158 -9.57 -28.44 24.02
C LEU A 158 -8.25 -27.85 24.57
N PRO A 159 -7.88 -28.19 25.82
CA PRO A 159 -6.64 -27.70 26.42
C PRO A 159 -5.36 -28.20 25.71
N THR A 160 -5.48 -29.23 24.88
CA THR A 160 -4.39 -29.80 24.05
C THR A 160 -4.15 -29.02 22.75
N CYS A 161 -4.85 -27.92 22.50
CA CYS A 161 -4.63 -27.07 21.34
C CYS A 161 -3.24 -26.42 21.36
N ALA A 162 -2.31 -26.94 20.56
CA ALA A 162 -0.96 -26.41 20.46
C ALA A 162 -0.91 -25.06 19.71
N LEU A 163 -1.92 -24.77 18.88
CA LEU A 163 -1.99 -23.55 18.05
C LEU A 163 -2.45 -22.30 18.85
N LYS A 164 -2.86 -22.45 20.11
CA LYS A 164 -3.45 -21.36 20.91
C LYS A 164 -2.49 -20.17 21.10
N ASN A 165 -1.19 -20.45 21.17
CA ASN A 165 -0.15 -19.45 21.39
C ASN A 165 0.46 -18.92 20.08
N GLU A 166 -0.02 -19.38 18.93
CA GLU A 166 0.54 -19.07 17.61
C GLU A 166 -0.22 -17.94 16.88
N LYS A 167 -1.21 -17.34 17.55
CA LYS A 167 -1.87 -16.13 17.06
C LYS A 167 -0.85 -14.99 17.01
N ASN A 168 -0.52 -14.54 15.80
CA ASN A 168 0.43 -13.47 15.57
C ASN A 168 -0.12 -12.48 14.53
N TRP A 169 0.72 -11.57 14.07
CA TRP A 169 0.42 -10.65 13.00
C TRP A 169 1.48 -10.72 11.91
N ILE A 170 1.07 -10.34 10.71
CA ILE A 170 1.94 -10.05 9.58
C ILE A 170 1.59 -8.66 9.05
N GLU A 171 2.60 -7.87 8.72
CA GLU A 171 2.45 -6.53 8.17
C GLU A 171 3.00 -6.50 6.74
N VAL A 172 2.24 -5.89 5.83
CA VAL A 172 2.66 -5.60 4.47
C VAL A 172 2.89 -4.10 4.37
N LYS A 173 4.14 -3.70 4.11
CA LYS A 173 4.50 -2.31 3.80
C LYS A 173 5.00 -2.20 2.37
N LEU A 174 4.50 -1.20 1.65
CA LEU A 174 4.85 -0.94 0.25
C LEU A 174 5.05 0.54 0.00
N TRP A 175 6.05 0.86 -0.80
CA TRP A 175 6.36 2.22 -1.23
C TRP A 175 7.07 2.21 -2.58
N LYS A 176 7.20 3.39 -3.17
CA LYS A 176 7.85 3.64 -4.45
C LYS A 176 8.87 4.75 -4.30
#